data_AF-A0A7V4LGW8-F1
#
_entry.id   AF-A0A7V4LGW8-F1
#
_cell.length_a   1.000
_cell.length_b   1.000
_cell.length_c   1.000
_cell.angle_alpha   90.00
_cell.angle_beta   90.00
_cell.angle_gamma   90.00
#
_symmetry.space_group_name_H-M   'P 1'
#
loop_
_entity.id
_entity.type
_entity.pdbx_description
1 polymer ?
#
loop_
_entity_poly.entity_id
_entity_poly.type
_entity_poly.pdbx_seq_one_letter_code
_entity_poly.pdbx_strand_id
1 'polypeptide(L)'
;MPSDETDGDGDGAPICAGDCDDADAARHPGAAELCNGSDDDCDGMTPVDEADEDEDGTRACGGDCDDGNPAVGPGRAETCGNGRDDDCDGRTDAEDPACGGAPDADAGGDADADGDADDGTDAEAGADAEADGGGDAAADAPADPGSATTGCGCVVPGRGPPAGLLAPFGLALLGLAARRRRVPGSRWTRAGFRSAG
;
A
#
# COMPACT_ATOMS: atom_id res chain seq x y z
N MET A 1 23.01 -5.09 33.63
CA MET A 1 21.62 -5.36 33.26
C MET A 1 21.64 -6.37 32.13
N PRO A 2 20.66 -7.26 32.01
CA PRO A 2 20.39 -7.96 30.75
C PRO A 2 20.22 -6.93 29.61
N SER A 3 20.57 -7.32 28.38
CA SER A 3 20.36 -6.48 27.19
C SER A 3 18.90 -6.07 27.06
N ASP A 4 18.00 -6.98 27.41
CA ASP A 4 16.56 -6.80 27.23
C ASP A 4 15.94 -5.75 28.18
N GLU A 5 16.72 -5.24 29.14
CA GLU A 5 16.36 -4.18 30.08
C GLU A 5 17.18 -2.89 29.84
N THR A 6 17.98 -2.88 28.78
CA THR A 6 18.78 -1.74 28.35
C THR A 6 18.03 -1.08 27.21
N ASP A 7 17.83 0.22 27.33
CA ASP A 7 17.35 1.08 26.25
C ASP A 7 18.55 1.35 25.32
N GLY A 8 18.59 0.64 24.20
CA GLY A 8 19.74 0.54 23.31
C GLY A 8 19.97 1.78 22.44
N ASP A 9 18.90 2.50 22.12
CA ASP A 9 18.92 3.69 21.25
C ASP A 9 18.58 5.01 21.97
N GLY A 10 18.06 4.95 23.19
CA GLY A 10 17.84 6.09 24.07
C GLY A 10 16.51 6.81 23.88
N ASP A 11 15.49 6.18 23.29
CA ASP A 11 14.14 6.76 23.15
C ASP A 11 13.28 6.66 24.43
N GLY A 12 13.76 5.91 25.44
CA GLY A 12 13.09 5.71 26.71
C GLY A 12 12.19 4.48 26.77
N ALA A 13 12.19 3.62 25.75
CA ALA A 13 11.48 2.35 25.67
C ALA A 13 12.48 1.20 25.45
N PRO A 14 12.80 0.39 26.48
CA PRO A 14 13.59 -0.83 26.25
C PRO A 14 12.77 -1.89 25.52
N ILE A 15 13.42 -2.83 24.83
CA ILE A 15 12.76 -3.93 24.11
C ILE A 15 11.69 -4.69 24.94
N CYS A 16 11.90 -4.85 26.26
CA CYS A 16 10.92 -5.54 27.12
C CYS A 16 9.68 -4.71 27.48
N ALA A 17 9.71 -3.41 27.23
CA ALA A 17 8.61 -2.47 27.46
C ALA A 17 7.75 -2.22 26.22
N GLY A 18 8.03 -2.90 25.09
CA GLY A 18 7.22 -2.83 23.87
C GLY A 18 7.92 -2.14 22.70
N ASP A 19 9.18 -1.72 22.87
CA ASP A 19 10.00 -1.33 21.74
C ASP A 19 10.26 -2.54 20.82
N CYS A 20 10.06 -2.31 19.51
CA CYS A 20 10.17 -3.28 18.45
C CYS A 20 11.54 -3.26 17.77
N ASP A 21 12.35 -2.21 17.95
CA ASP A 21 13.74 -2.14 17.51
C ASP A 21 14.64 -1.26 18.40
N ASP A 22 15.24 -1.91 19.40
CA ASP A 22 16.20 -1.39 20.39
C ASP A 22 17.52 -0.83 19.82
N ALA A 23 17.61 -0.63 18.50
CA ALA A 23 18.72 0.03 17.82
C ALA A 23 18.29 1.30 17.05
N ASP A 24 17.01 1.67 17.09
CA ASP A 24 16.43 2.75 16.31
C ASP A 24 15.40 3.57 17.09
N ALA A 25 15.86 4.68 17.67
CA ALA A 25 15.07 5.58 18.51
C ALA A 25 13.88 6.27 17.80
N ALA A 26 13.66 6.00 16.51
CA ALA A 26 12.46 6.41 15.79
C ALA A 26 11.35 5.36 15.82
N ARG A 27 11.63 4.13 16.31
CA ARG A 27 10.73 2.98 16.27
C ARG A 27 10.41 2.47 17.66
N HIS A 28 9.38 3.04 18.26
CA HIS A 28 9.00 2.78 19.64
C HIS A 28 7.52 3.02 19.89
N PRO A 29 6.96 2.51 20.99
CA PRO A 29 5.58 2.77 21.40
C PRO A 29 5.17 4.24 21.27
N GLY A 30 4.22 4.51 20.38
CA GLY A 30 3.67 5.85 20.14
C GLY A 30 4.57 6.81 19.36
N ALA A 31 5.58 6.30 18.64
CA ALA A 31 6.24 7.05 17.58
C ALA A 31 5.24 7.44 16.47
N ALA A 32 5.68 8.29 15.54
CA ALA A 32 4.87 8.62 14.38
C ALA A 32 5.21 7.65 13.24
N GLU A 33 4.20 6.99 12.69
CA GLU A 33 4.33 6.18 11.47
C GLU A 33 4.92 7.01 10.33
N LEU A 34 6.03 6.53 9.76
CA LEU A 34 6.65 7.08 8.57
C LEU A 34 6.37 6.15 7.41
N CYS A 35 6.00 6.73 6.26
CA CYS A 35 5.75 6.02 4.99
C CYS A 35 6.96 5.23 4.47
N ASN A 36 7.27 4.12 5.14
CA ASN A 36 8.48 3.34 4.98
C ASN A 36 8.15 1.83 4.96
N GLY A 37 6.91 1.46 5.35
CA GLY A 37 6.42 0.09 5.36
C GLY A 37 6.90 -0.72 6.57
N SER A 38 7.25 -0.03 7.65
CA SER A 38 7.61 -0.62 8.94
C SER A 38 6.67 -0.06 9.99
N ASP A 39 6.35 -0.88 10.97
CA ASP A 39 5.62 -0.49 12.18
C ASP A 39 6.58 0.33 13.04
N ASP A 40 6.46 1.67 12.98
CA ASP A 40 7.34 2.58 13.70
C ASP A 40 6.81 2.85 15.12
N ASP A 41 5.50 2.75 15.36
CA ASP A 41 4.87 2.98 16.66
C ASP A 41 4.75 1.71 17.53
N CYS A 42 5.20 0.57 17.00
CA CYS A 42 5.26 -0.75 17.63
C CYS A 42 3.89 -1.25 18.14
N ASP A 43 2.78 -0.84 17.52
CA ASP A 43 1.43 -1.31 17.88
C ASP A 43 1.04 -2.66 17.24
N GLY A 44 1.87 -3.16 16.34
CA GLY A 44 1.68 -4.41 15.60
C GLY A 44 0.90 -4.24 14.29
N MET A 45 0.63 -3.01 13.85
CA MET A 45 -0.09 -2.69 12.62
C MET A 45 0.65 -1.60 11.83
N THR A 46 1.09 -1.94 10.62
CA THR A 46 1.44 -0.91 9.64
C THR A 46 0.15 -0.29 9.07
N PRO A 47 0.04 1.03 8.94
CA PRO A 47 -1.11 1.68 8.33
C PRO A 47 -1.38 1.15 6.92
N VAL A 48 -2.66 1.15 6.51
CA VAL A 48 -3.07 0.61 5.21
C VAL A 48 -2.48 1.40 4.05
N ASP A 49 -2.27 2.71 4.23
CA ASP A 49 -1.65 3.58 3.24
C ASP A 49 -0.13 3.38 3.11
N GLU A 50 0.48 2.54 3.96
CA GLU A 50 1.86 2.10 3.80
C GLU A 50 2.03 0.76 3.07
N ALA A 51 0.92 0.10 2.75
CA ALA A 51 0.94 -0.99 1.80
C ALA A 51 1.23 -0.43 0.39
N ASP A 52 1.92 -1.24 -0.41
CA ASP A 52 2.10 -1.03 -1.85
C ASP A 52 1.29 -2.18 -2.49
N GLU A 53 0.00 -1.95 -2.73
CA GLU A 53 -0.94 -3.00 -3.15
C GLU A 53 -0.67 -3.51 -4.58
N ASP A 54 -0.11 -2.67 -5.44
CA ASP A 54 0.18 -3.00 -6.83
C ASP A 54 1.66 -3.35 -7.12
N GLU A 55 2.51 -3.25 -6.11
CA GLU A 55 3.93 -3.58 -6.11
C GLU A 55 4.75 -2.70 -7.08
N ASP A 56 4.38 -1.43 -7.24
CA ASP A 56 5.07 -0.49 -8.12
C ASP A 56 6.26 0.25 -7.48
N GLY A 57 6.37 0.18 -6.15
CA GLY A 57 7.41 0.81 -5.34
C GLY A 57 7.02 2.17 -4.75
N THR A 58 5.83 2.68 -5.06
CA THR A 58 5.14 3.81 -4.45
C THR A 58 4.07 3.26 -3.53
N ARG A 59 3.75 3.99 -2.47
CA ARG A 59 2.65 3.67 -1.56
C ARG A 59 1.66 4.81 -1.63
N ALA A 60 0.42 4.57 -1.21
CA ALA A 60 -0.57 5.63 -1.04
C ALA A 60 -0.04 6.81 -0.20
N CYS A 61 0.62 6.55 0.94
CA CYS A 61 1.26 7.60 1.76
C CYS A 61 2.44 8.30 1.06
N GLY A 62 3.02 7.66 0.04
CA GLY A 62 4.12 8.16 -0.78
C GLY A 62 3.67 9.02 -1.96
N GLY A 63 2.36 9.21 -2.12
CA GLY A 63 1.76 10.02 -3.18
C GLY A 63 1.12 9.22 -4.31
N ASP A 64 0.92 7.90 -4.14
CA ASP A 64 0.11 7.15 -5.08
C ASP A 64 -1.38 7.47 -4.94
N CYS A 65 -2.00 7.89 -6.05
CA CYS A 65 -3.40 8.24 -6.12
C CYS A 65 -4.30 7.05 -6.52
N ASP A 66 -3.74 5.93 -6.98
CA ASP A 66 -4.42 4.67 -7.26
C ASP A 66 -3.48 3.48 -7.00
N ASP A 67 -3.23 3.19 -5.72
CA ASP A 67 -2.33 2.12 -5.20
C ASP A 67 -2.70 0.69 -5.66
N GLY A 68 -3.83 0.52 -6.35
CA GLY A 68 -4.26 -0.74 -6.95
C GLY A 68 -3.88 -0.88 -8.43
N ASN A 69 -3.16 0.08 -9.00
CA ASN A 69 -2.86 0.15 -10.41
C ASN A 69 -1.41 0.59 -10.66
N PRO A 70 -0.51 -0.35 -11.04
CA PRO A 70 0.93 -0.08 -11.14
C PRO A 70 1.30 0.71 -12.39
N ALA A 71 0.31 1.32 -13.05
CA ALA A 71 0.43 2.27 -14.13
C ALA A 71 0.07 3.71 -13.71
N VAL A 72 -0.37 3.92 -12.46
CA VAL A 72 -0.71 5.20 -11.83
C VAL A 72 0.25 5.46 -10.67
N GLY A 73 0.62 6.72 -10.42
CA GLY A 73 1.65 7.05 -9.44
C GLY A 73 2.59 8.19 -9.84
N PRO A 74 3.30 8.80 -8.87
CA PRO A 74 4.13 9.98 -9.08
C PRO A 74 5.15 9.86 -10.20
N GLY A 75 5.09 10.78 -11.17
CA GLY A 75 6.08 10.87 -12.25
C GLY A 75 5.94 9.81 -13.35
N ARG A 76 4.79 9.15 -13.41
CA ARG A 76 4.40 8.33 -14.56
C ARG A 76 4.01 9.20 -15.75
N ALA A 77 3.72 8.56 -16.87
CA ALA A 77 3.33 9.26 -18.08
C ALA A 77 1.81 9.37 -18.13
N GLU A 78 1.32 10.59 -18.31
CA GLU A 78 -0.11 10.82 -18.44
C GLU A 78 -0.74 10.19 -19.70
N THR A 79 -1.84 9.46 -19.51
CA THR A 79 -2.63 8.90 -20.61
C THR A 79 -3.81 9.81 -20.93
N CYS A 80 -3.54 10.80 -21.75
CA CYS A 80 -4.53 11.80 -22.15
C CYS A 80 -5.83 11.22 -22.74
N GLY A 81 -6.95 11.64 -22.17
CA GLY A 81 -8.31 11.30 -22.55
C GLY A 81 -8.87 10.07 -21.83
N ASN A 82 -8.26 9.63 -20.73
CA ASN A 82 -8.71 8.47 -19.95
C ASN A 82 -9.52 8.85 -18.69
N GLY A 83 -9.61 10.14 -18.36
CA GLY A 83 -10.33 10.70 -17.22
C GLY A 83 -9.61 10.50 -15.88
N ARG A 84 -8.30 10.26 -15.87
CA ARG A 84 -7.52 9.94 -14.67
C ARG A 84 -6.29 10.84 -14.56
N ASP A 85 -5.84 10.98 -13.31
CA ASP A 85 -4.54 11.50 -12.94
C ASP A 85 -3.62 10.26 -12.84
N ASP A 86 -2.95 9.91 -13.94
CA ASP A 86 -2.04 8.77 -14.00
C ASP A 86 -0.67 9.09 -13.39
N ASP A 87 -0.26 10.36 -13.34
CA ASP A 87 1.03 10.79 -12.80
C ASP A 87 0.98 11.40 -11.39
N CYS A 88 -0.23 11.46 -10.82
CA CYS A 88 -0.58 11.94 -9.48
C CYS A 88 -0.08 13.37 -9.19
N ASP A 89 -0.05 14.25 -10.20
CA ASP A 89 0.33 15.67 -10.03
C ASP A 89 -0.83 16.58 -9.60
N GLY A 90 -2.04 16.02 -9.50
CA GLY A 90 -3.28 16.71 -9.14
C GLY A 90 -4.02 17.31 -10.33
N ARG A 91 -3.67 16.95 -11.56
CA ARG A 91 -4.37 17.33 -12.79
C ARG A 91 -4.86 16.08 -13.51
N THR A 92 -5.73 16.28 -14.49
CA THR A 92 -6.35 15.18 -15.23
C THR A 92 -6.36 15.59 -16.69
N ASP A 93 -6.03 14.67 -17.60
CA ASP A 93 -6.19 14.82 -19.05
C ASP A 93 -5.90 16.22 -19.62
N ALA A 94 -6.95 16.94 -20.05
CA ALA A 94 -6.85 18.20 -20.78
C ALA A 94 -6.40 19.36 -19.88
N GLU A 95 -6.65 19.23 -18.58
CA GLU A 95 -6.16 20.11 -17.55
C GLU A 95 -4.65 19.87 -17.26
N ASP A 96 -4.09 18.75 -17.72
CA ASP A 96 -2.69 18.37 -17.50
C ASP A 96 -1.73 18.93 -18.57
N PRO A 97 -0.67 19.67 -18.17
CA PRO A 97 0.40 20.10 -19.07
C PRO A 97 1.14 18.96 -19.81
N ALA A 98 1.25 17.77 -19.23
CA ALA A 98 1.83 16.57 -19.83
C ALA A 98 1.07 16.13 -21.08
N CYS A 99 -0.21 16.47 -21.17
CA CYS A 99 -1.05 16.26 -22.36
C CYS A 99 -0.87 17.33 -23.45
N GLY A 100 0.12 18.21 -23.29
CA GLY A 100 0.46 19.23 -24.28
C GLY A 100 -0.33 20.52 -24.14
N GLY A 101 -1.17 20.63 -23.10
CA GLY A 101 -2.03 21.77 -22.81
C GLY A 101 -3.07 21.99 -23.90
N ALA A 102 -4.36 21.97 -23.54
CA ALA A 102 -5.33 22.64 -24.39
C ALA A 102 -4.95 24.13 -24.47
N PRO A 103 -4.73 24.73 -25.65
CA PRO A 103 -5.17 26.11 -25.81
C PRO A 103 -6.70 26.09 -25.58
N ASP A 104 -7.14 26.89 -24.62
CA ASP A 104 -8.52 27.14 -24.22
C ASP A 104 -9.22 26.08 -23.35
N ALA A 105 -9.09 26.26 -22.03
CA ALA A 105 -10.14 25.92 -21.06
C ALA A 105 -11.41 26.81 -21.21
N ASP A 106 -11.51 27.59 -22.29
CA ASP A 106 -12.67 28.41 -22.67
C ASP A 106 -13.25 28.04 -24.06
N ALA A 107 -12.96 26.86 -24.62
CA ALA A 107 -13.66 26.38 -25.83
C ALA A 107 -15.02 25.75 -25.52
N GLY A 108 -15.83 26.45 -24.71
CA GLY A 108 -17.30 26.38 -24.77
C GLY A 108 -17.84 27.11 -26.00
N GLY A 109 -17.15 26.99 -27.14
CA GLY A 109 -17.41 27.75 -28.36
C GLY A 109 -17.10 26.92 -29.60
N ASP A 110 -18.05 26.06 -29.97
CA ASP A 110 -18.44 25.79 -31.35
C ASP A 110 -17.41 26.13 -32.45
N ALA A 111 -16.52 25.20 -32.75
CA ALA A 111 -15.89 25.13 -34.06
C ALA A 111 -16.77 24.34 -35.05
N ASP A 112 -18.07 24.67 -35.11
CA ASP A 112 -18.95 24.25 -36.20
C ASP A 112 -18.82 25.25 -37.35
N ALA A 113 -17.69 25.16 -38.04
CA ALA A 113 -17.64 25.61 -39.42
C ALA A 113 -18.31 24.54 -40.28
N ASP A 114 -19.65 24.52 -40.32
CA ASP A 114 -20.48 24.18 -41.50
C ASP A 114 -21.98 24.09 -41.13
N GLY A 115 -22.76 25.08 -41.57
CA GLY A 115 -24.15 24.84 -42.01
C GLY A 115 -25.30 25.35 -41.14
N ASP A 116 -25.74 26.57 -41.46
CA ASP A 116 -27.15 26.93 -41.63
C ASP A 116 -28.09 27.02 -40.41
N ALA A 117 -29.00 27.98 -40.55
CA ALA A 117 -29.92 28.48 -39.55
C ALA A 117 -31.14 27.57 -39.28
N ASP A 118 -31.77 27.86 -38.15
CA ASP A 118 -33.15 27.57 -37.76
C ASP A 118 -33.49 26.13 -37.31
N ASP A 119 -33.62 25.94 -35.99
CA ASP A 119 -34.94 25.62 -35.41
C ASP A 119 -34.92 25.90 -33.90
N GLY A 120 -35.74 26.87 -33.50
CA GLY A 120 -35.89 27.25 -32.10
C GLY A 120 -36.74 26.23 -31.35
N THR A 121 -36.30 25.86 -30.15
CA THR A 121 -37.23 25.48 -29.09
C THR A 121 -36.80 26.11 -27.77
N ASP A 122 -37.27 27.33 -27.55
CA ASP A 122 -37.45 27.91 -26.22
C ASP A 122 -38.53 27.09 -25.47
N ALA A 123 -38.21 26.52 -24.31
CA ALA A 123 -39.17 26.27 -23.23
C ALA A 123 -38.49 25.81 -21.92
N GLU A 124 -38.01 26.80 -21.16
CA GLU A 124 -38.11 26.98 -19.70
C GLU A 124 -38.79 25.88 -18.86
N ALA A 125 -38.16 25.46 -17.74
CA ALA A 125 -38.74 25.53 -16.38
C ALA A 125 -37.90 24.84 -15.27
N GLY A 126 -37.76 25.57 -14.14
CA GLY A 126 -37.49 25.05 -12.78
C GLY A 126 -36.04 25.18 -12.33
N ALA A 127 -35.63 26.16 -11.51
CA ALA A 127 -35.77 26.21 -10.03
C ALA A 127 -35.38 24.86 -9.39
N ASP A 128 -34.38 24.75 -8.51
CA ASP A 128 -34.44 25.03 -7.06
C ASP A 128 -32.99 25.21 -6.52
N ALA A 129 -32.56 26.34 -5.97
CA ALA A 129 -32.68 26.76 -4.57
C ALA A 129 -31.97 25.85 -3.52
N GLU A 130 -30.79 26.31 -3.07
CA GLU A 130 -30.23 26.36 -1.70
C GLU A 130 -30.17 25.10 -0.81
N ALA A 131 -28.95 24.78 -0.34
CA ALA A 131 -28.73 24.33 1.05
C ALA A 131 -27.28 24.59 1.51
N ASP A 132 -27.10 25.65 2.29
CA ASP A 132 -26.04 25.79 3.30
C ASP A 132 -26.12 24.65 4.34
N GLY A 133 -24.97 24.19 4.83
CA GLY A 133 -24.91 23.23 5.93
C GLY A 133 -23.50 23.09 6.50
N GLY A 134 -23.05 24.10 7.25
CA GLY A 134 -21.87 23.99 8.11
C GLY A 134 -22.11 23.11 9.34
N GLY A 135 -21.02 22.57 9.90
CA GLY A 135 -21.07 21.76 11.12
C GLY A 135 -19.70 21.34 11.63
N ASP A 136 -18.94 22.28 12.20
CA ASP A 136 -17.89 22.01 13.17
C ASP A 136 -18.53 21.47 14.47
N ALA A 137 -18.03 20.36 15.01
CA ALA A 137 -17.61 20.20 16.42
C ALA A 137 -17.63 18.75 16.94
N ALA A 138 -16.52 18.44 17.62
CA ALA A 138 -16.40 17.69 18.87
C ALA A 138 -16.58 16.16 18.87
N ALA A 139 -15.42 15.50 18.96
CA ALA A 139 -15.03 14.61 20.05
C ALA A 139 -16.14 13.78 20.73
N ASP A 140 -16.12 12.48 20.47
CA ASP A 140 -16.64 11.48 21.41
C ASP A 140 -15.67 10.29 21.45
N ALA A 141 -14.79 10.33 22.44
CA ALA A 141 -13.91 9.23 22.80
C ALA A 141 -14.72 8.21 23.63
N PRO A 142 -14.85 6.94 23.21
CA PRO A 142 -15.30 5.91 24.12
C PRO A 142 -14.21 5.60 25.14
N ALA A 143 -14.63 5.68 26.39
CA ALA A 143 -13.88 5.38 27.59
C ALA A 143 -13.18 4.01 27.52
N ASP A 144 -11.90 4.06 27.90
CA ASP A 144 -11.01 2.96 28.27
C ASP A 144 -11.54 2.21 29.51
N PRO A 145 -11.96 0.94 29.41
CA PRO A 145 -12.25 0.11 30.57
C PRO A 145 -11.20 -1.00 30.63
N GLY A 146 -9.94 -0.66 30.88
CA GLY A 146 -8.88 -1.65 30.69
C GLY A 146 -7.60 -1.53 31.49
N SER A 147 -7.58 -0.77 32.59
CA SER A 147 -6.45 -0.81 33.54
C SER A 147 -6.37 -2.18 34.23
N ALA A 148 -5.83 -3.16 33.52
CA ALA A 148 -5.17 -4.31 34.10
C ALA A 148 -3.72 -3.91 34.31
N THR A 149 -3.44 -3.31 35.46
CA THR A 149 -2.10 -3.33 36.05
C THR A 149 -1.73 -4.78 36.35
N THR A 150 -1.42 -5.56 35.31
CA THR A 150 -0.54 -6.72 35.44
C THR A 150 0.84 -6.13 35.43
N GLY A 151 1.34 -5.82 36.63
CA GLY A 151 2.70 -5.32 36.77
C GLY A 151 3.67 -6.22 36.01
N CYS A 152 4.67 -5.61 35.38
CA CYS A 152 5.86 -6.28 34.86
C CYS A 152 6.52 -7.09 35.98
N GLY A 153 6.00 -8.29 36.20
CA GLY A 153 6.65 -9.36 36.89
C GLY A 153 7.51 -10.05 35.84
N CYS A 154 8.77 -9.65 35.79
CA CYS A 154 9.83 -10.44 35.19
C CYS A 154 9.80 -11.84 35.83
N VAL A 155 9.15 -12.79 35.16
CA VAL A 155 9.27 -14.21 35.49
C VAL A 155 10.71 -14.58 35.21
N VAL A 156 11.48 -14.68 36.29
CA VAL A 156 12.76 -15.37 36.30
C VAL A 156 12.49 -16.85 35.96
N PRO A 157 13.03 -17.43 34.89
CA PRO A 157 12.91 -18.86 34.66
C PRO A 157 13.80 -19.58 35.68
N GLY A 158 13.19 -20.00 36.79
CA GLY A 158 13.95 -20.37 37.99
C GLY A 158 13.41 -21.56 38.78
N ARG A 159 13.05 -22.67 38.13
CA ARG A 159 13.09 -24.05 38.68
C ARG A 159 12.58 -25.09 37.67
N GLY A 160 13.47 -25.88 37.07
CA GLY A 160 13.13 -27.24 36.63
C GLY A 160 13.49 -28.27 37.72
N PRO A 161 13.26 -29.58 37.52
CA PRO A 161 12.15 -30.30 36.88
C PRO A 161 11.46 -31.26 37.89
N PRO A 162 10.52 -32.14 37.46
CA PRO A 162 10.94 -33.54 37.48
C PRO A 162 10.71 -34.28 36.16
N ALA A 163 11.65 -35.19 35.92
CA ALA A 163 11.67 -36.15 34.84
C ALA A 163 10.37 -36.94 34.68
N GLY A 164 10.00 -37.22 33.43
CA GLY A 164 9.09 -38.31 33.11
C GLY A 164 8.19 -38.03 31.91
N LEU A 165 8.63 -38.42 30.72
CA LEU A 165 7.93 -39.37 29.85
C LEU A 165 8.47 -39.22 28.42
N LEU A 166 9.26 -40.21 28.04
CA LEU A 166 9.68 -40.49 26.67
C LEU A 166 8.43 -40.79 25.84
N ALA A 167 8.07 -39.91 24.90
CA ALA A 167 7.16 -40.23 23.82
C ALA A 167 7.96 -40.19 22.50
N PRO A 168 8.22 -41.33 21.85
CA PRO A 168 8.89 -41.33 20.55
C PRO A 168 7.88 -40.88 19.49
N PHE A 169 8.07 -39.68 18.95
CA PHE A 169 7.41 -39.27 17.71
C PHE A 169 7.97 -40.14 16.57
N GLY A 170 7.11 -41.00 16.06
CA GLY A 170 7.40 -41.89 14.95
C GLY A 170 7.71 -41.09 13.68
N LEU A 171 8.88 -41.38 13.11
CA LEU A 171 9.28 -41.06 11.75
C LEU A 171 8.27 -41.65 10.75
N ALA A 172 7.32 -40.84 10.28
CA ALA A 172 6.54 -41.14 9.08
C ALA A 172 7.28 -40.54 7.87
N LEU A 173 8.21 -41.32 7.30
CA LEU A 173 8.77 -41.08 5.98
C LEU A 173 7.66 -41.25 4.92
N LEU A 174 7.01 -40.15 4.55
CA LEU A 174 6.15 -40.13 3.38
C LEU A 174 7.05 -40.03 2.13
N GLY A 175 7.40 -41.19 1.59
CA GLY A 175 8.12 -41.31 0.32
C GLY A 175 7.28 -40.78 -0.82
N LEU A 176 7.48 -39.52 -1.21
CA LEU A 176 6.98 -39.02 -2.49
C LEU A 176 7.91 -39.52 -3.59
N ALA A 177 7.53 -40.66 -4.18
CA ALA A 177 8.15 -41.17 -5.39
C ALA A 177 8.02 -40.12 -6.50
N ALA A 178 9.13 -39.44 -6.81
CA ALA A 178 9.26 -38.57 -7.97
C ALA A 178 9.02 -39.39 -9.25
N ARG A 179 7.77 -39.38 -9.73
CA ARG A 179 7.41 -39.94 -11.04
C ARG A 179 7.94 -38.99 -12.10
N ARG A 180 9.22 -39.13 -12.45
CA ARG A 180 9.84 -38.45 -13.60
C ARG A 180 9.04 -38.79 -14.85
N ARG A 181 8.18 -37.85 -15.29
CA ARG A 181 7.59 -37.91 -16.62
C ARG A 181 8.74 -37.75 -17.61
N ARG A 182 9.15 -38.85 -18.24
CA ARG A 182 10.03 -38.80 -19.41
C ARG A 182 9.30 -38.00 -20.47
N VAL A 183 9.73 -36.77 -20.71
CA VAL A 183 9.36 -36.03 -21.92
C VAL A 183 10.12 -36.69 -23.07
N PRO A 184 9.47 -37.31 -24.07
CA PRO A 184 10.14 -37.71 -25.29
C PRO A 184 10.39 -36.45 -26.13
N GLY A 185 11.43 -35.71 -25.79
CA GLY A 185 11.91 -34.56 -26.56
C GLY A 185 12.71 -35.02 -27.77
N SER A 186 12.00 -35.23 -28.87
CA SER A 186 12.31 -34.69 -30.20
C SER A 186 13.78 -34.62 -30.61
N ARG A 187 14.15 -35.57 -31.48
CA ARG A 187 15.35 -35.54 -32.31
C ARG A 187 15.45 -34.20 -33.03
N TRP A 188 16.40 -33.36 -32.64
CA TRP A 188 16.87 -32.26 -33.49
C TRP A 188 17.65 -32.86 -34.65
N THR A 189 16.97 -33.10 -35.77
CA THR A 189 17.65 -33.24 -37.07
C THR A 189 18.30 -31.91 -37.39
N ARG A 190 19.62 -31.85 -37.20
CA ARG A 190 20.51 -30.81 -37.71
C ARG A 190 20.50 -30.92 -39.25
N ALA A 191 19.50 -30.32 -39.89
CA ALA A 191 19.51 -30.10 -41.33
C ALA A 191 20.43 -28.91 -41.60
N GLY A 192 21.63 -29.21 -42.10
CA GLY A 192 22.54 -28.21 -42.60
C GLY A 192 21.95 -27.47 -43.79
N PHE A 193 22.18 -26.17 -43.86
CA PHE A 193 22.18 -25.47 -45.13
C PHE A 193 23.55 -24.87 -45.35
N ARG A 194 24.18 -25.35 -46.42
CA ARG A 194 25.50 -24.99 -46.90
C ARG A 194 25.47 -23.57 -47.45
N SER A 195 26.51 -22.82 -47.11
CA SER A 195 27.01 -21.69 -47.88
C SER A 195 27.66 -22.21 -49.16
N ALA A 196 27.25 -21.69 -50.32
CA ALA A 196 28.04 -21.57 -51.56
C ALA A 196 27.14 -20.99 -52.67
N GLY A 197 27.54 -19.83 -53.21
CA GLY A 197 26.92 -19.20 -54.37
C GLY A 197 27.25 -17.71 -54.42
#